data_AF-A0A957CPT1-F1
#
_entry.id   AF-A0A957CPT1-F1
#
_cell.length_a   1.000
_cell.length_b   1.000
_cell.length_c   1.000
_cell.angle_alpha   90.00
_cell.angle_beta   90.00
_cell.angle_gamma   90.00
#
_symmetry.space_group_name_H-M   'P 1'
#
loop_
_entity.id
_entity.type
_entity.pdbx_description
1 polymer ?
#
loop_
_entity_poly.entity_id
_entity_poly.type
_entity_poly.pdbx_seq_one_letter_code
_entity_poly.pdbx_strand_id
1 'polypeptide(L)'
;MGWENRGNGRYYYIKQRHGRYVTSQYIGRGEVAEAIAILEEMEMLKREQERQEKKMLREKLNADKDVSRQLHEMWQLTGQMVTAVLLLNGYHTHKGQWRKWQKS
;
A
#
# COMPACT_ATOMS: atom_id res chain seq x y z
N MET A 1 -19.06 14.39 -12.62
CA MET A 1 -19.64 14.67 -13.95
C MET A 1 -19.96 16.14 -14.01
N GLY A 2 -19.32 16.84 -14.94
CA GLY A 2 -19.38 18.29 -15.02
C GLY A 2 -20.27 18.85 -16.13
N TRP A 3 -20.62 18.09 -17.16
CA TRP A 3 -21.54 18.59 -18.17
C TRP A 3 -23.01 18.44 -17.75
N GLU A 4 -23.77 19.52 -17.80
CA GLU A 4 -25.21 19.57 -17.55
C GLU A 4 -25.92 20.26 -18.72
N ASN A 5 -27.01 19.66 -19.20
CA ASN A 5 -27.88 20.27 -20.20
C ASN A 5 -29.00 21.05 -19.48
N ARG A 6 -29.08 22.36 -19.70
CA ARG A 6 -30.09 23.23 -19.09
C ARG A 6 -30.64 24.18 -20.15
N GLY A 7 -31.96 24.15 -20.38
CA GLY A 7 -32.58 24.93 -21.45
C GLY A 7 -31.95 24.66 -22.82
N ASN A 8 -31.54 25.72 -23.52
CA ASN A 8 -30.93 25.63 -24.86
C ASN A 8 -29.40 25.49 -24.85
N GLY A 9 -28.80 25.02 -23.75
CA GLY A 9 -27.34 24.97 -23.64
C GLY A 9 -26.81 23.77 -22.86
N ARG A 10 -25.58 23.40 -23.20
CA ARG A 10 -24.74 22.48 -22.44
C ARG A 10 -23.69 23.29 -21.68
N TYR A 11 -23.59 23.03 -20.38
CA TYR A 11 -22.78 23.82 -19.46
C TYR A 11 -21.89 22.93 -18.61
N TYR A 12 -20.67 23.37 -18.35
CA TYR A 12 -19.73 22.70 -17.48
C TYR A 12 -19.82 23.23 -16.06
N TYR A 13 -19.78 22.30 -15.12
CA TYR A 13 -19.82 22.49 -13.69
C TYR A 13 -18.70 21.67 -13.06
N ILE A 14 -17.89 22.27 -12.21
CA ILE A 14 -16.95 21.52 -11.39
C ILE A 14 -17.66 21.14 -10.09
N LYS A 15 -17.47 19.89 -9.66
CA LYS A 15 -18.00 19.40 -8.38
C LYS A 15 -16.87 19.43 -7.34
N GLN A 16 -17.00 20.26 -6.32
CA GLN A 16 -16.03 20.36 -5.25
C GLN A 16 -16.62 19.77 -3.97
N ARG A 17 -15.87 18.89 -3.30
CA ARG A 17 -16.28 18.31 -2.01
C ARG A 17 -15.62 19.08 -0.87
N HIS A 18 -16.44 19.67 -0.01
CA HIS A 18 -16.03 20.30 1.24
C HIS A 18 -16.55 19.47 2.41
N GLY A 19 -15.75 18.51 2.86
CA GLY A 19 -16.13 17.57 3.91
C GLY A 19 -17.36 16.74 3.52
N ARG A 20 -18.49 17.00 4.20
CA ARG A 20 -19.77 16.30 3.94
C ARG A 20 -20.58 16.90 2.79
N TYR A 21 -20.28 18.12 2.37
CA TYR A 21 -21.04 18.82 1.33
C TYR A 21 -20.35 18.73 -0.02
N VAL A 22 -21.13 18.67 -1.10
CA VAL A 22 -20.64 18.77 -2.48
C VAL A 22 -21.28 19.98 -3.12
N THR A 23 -20.47 20.95 -3.53
CA THR A 23 -20.90 22.16 -4.23
C THR A 23 -20.66 22.00 -5.74
N SER A 24 -21.49 22.67 -6.53
CA SER A 24 -21.35 22.71 -7.99
C SER A 24 -21.00 24.13 -8.40
N GLN A 25 -19.81 24.32 -8.97
CA GLN A 25 -19.36 25.61 -9.48
C GLN A 25 -19.63 25.68 -10.98
N TYR A 26 -20.43 26.64 -11.43
CA TYR A 26 -20.66 26.90 -12.84
C TYR A 26 -19.40 27.46 -13.49
N ILE A 27 -18.92 26.80 -14.54
CA ILE A 27 -17.73 27.22 -15.30
C ILE A 27 -18.12 27.91 -16.60
N GLY A 28 -19.18 27.46 -17.27
CA GLY A 28 -19.64 28.05 -18.52
C GLY A 28 -19.82 27.03 -19.63
N ARG A 29 -19.69 27.48 -20.88
CA ARG A 29 -19.83 26.67 -22.10
C ARG A 29 -18.75 27.08 -23.12
N GLY A 30 -18.56 26.27 -24.16
CA GLY A 30 -17.59 26.53 -25.23
C GLY A 30 -16.17 26.08 -24.89
N GLU A 31 -15.19 26.53 -25.68
CA GLU A 31 -13.82 26.00 -25.70
C GLU A 31 -13.13 26.00 -24.32
N VAL A 32 -13.33 27.03 -23.50
CA VAL A 32 -12.76 27.10 -22.15
C VAL A 32 -13.32 26.00 -21.24
N ALA A 33 -14.62 25.73 -21.33
CA ALA A 33 -15.28 24.70 -20.56
C ALA A 33 -14.84 23.29 -21.02
N GLU A 34 -14.58 23.12 -22.31
CA GLU A 34 -14.02 21.88 -22.88
C GLU A 34 -12.57 21.64 -22.42
N ALA A 35 -11.72 22.67 -22.47
CA ALA A 35 -10.34 22.57 -21.99
C ALA A 35 -10.29 22.17 -20.50
N ILE A 36 -11.14 22.77 -19.67
CA ILE A 36 -11.25 22.43 -18.25
C ILE A 36 -11.74 20.99 -18.06
N ALA A 37 -12.72 20.54 -18.85
CA ALA A 37 -13.22 19.17 -18.78
C ALA A 37 -12.12 18.14 -19.09
N ILE A 38 -11.29 18.42 -20.11
CA ILE A 38 -10.14 17.57 -20.47
C ILE A 38 -9.13 17.52 -19.32
N LEU A 39 -8.82 18.67 -18.69
CA LEU A 39 -7.89 18.71 -17.57
C LEU A 39 -8.40 17.90 -16.36
N GLU A 40 -9.70 17.99 -16.03
CA GLU A 40 -10.29 17.18 -14.96
C GLU A 40 -10.26 15.67 -15.29
N GLU A 41 -10.49 15.30 -16.55
CA GLU A 41 -10.40 13.90 -16.99
C GLU A 41 -8.97 13.37 -16.85
N MET A 42 -7.96 14.15 -17.27
CA MET A 42 -6.55 13.80 -17.11
C MET A 42 -6.17 13.65 -15.64
N GLU A 43 -6.66 14.52 -14.77
CA GLU A 43 -6.39 14.43 -13.33
C GLU A 43 -7.05 13.18 -12.71
N MET A 44 -8.27 12.85 -13.13
CA MET A 44 -8.97 11.64 -12.70
C MET A 44 -8.24 10.37 -13.14
N LEU A 45 -7.73 10.32 -14.38
CA LEU A 45 -6.93 9.22 -14.87
C LEU A 45 -5.63 9.05 -14.07
N LYS A 46 -4.93 10.15 -13.78
CA LYS A 46 -3.73 10.13 -12.94
C LYS A 46 -4.03 9.58 -11.53
N ARG A 47 -5.09 10.06 -10.88
CA ARG A 47 -5.50 9.56 -9.55
C ARG A 47 -5.86 8.08 -9.60
N GLU A 48 -6.49 7.61 -10.67
CA GLU A 48 -6.79 6.18 -10.84
C GLU A 48 -5.53 5.33 -10.97
N GLN A 49 -4.56 5.77 -11.78
CA GLN A 49 -3.26 5.10 -11.90
C GLN A 49 -2.54 5.02 -10.56
N GLU A 50 -2.44 6.14 -9.82
CA GLU A 50 -1.83 6.16 -8.49
C GLU A 50 -2.54 5.22 -7.50
N ARG A 51 -3.88 5.12 -7.56
CA ARG A 51 -4.65 4.17 -6.74
C ARG A 51 -4.33 2.73 -7.11
N GLN A 52 -4.24 2.41 -8.40
CA GLN A 52 -3.90 1.07 -8.86
C GLN A 52 -2.49 0.67 -8.47
N GLU A 53 -1.51 1.56 -8.62
CA GLU A 53 -0.12 1.32 -8.18
C GLU A 53 -0.04 1.04 -6.68
N LYS A 54 -0.70 1.87 -5.86
CA LYS A 54 -0.76 1.66 -4.40
C LYS A 54 -1.43 0.34 -4.04
N LYS A 55 -2.50 -0.04 -4.75
CA LYS A 55 -3.18 -1.33 -4.56
C LYS A 55 -2.24 -2.49 -4.88
N MET A 56 -1.57 -2.47 -6.03
CA MET A 56 -0.61 -3.51 -6.42
C MET A 56 0.55 -3.62 -5.43
N LEU A 57 1.11 -2.51 -4.97
CA LEU A 57 2.19 -2.52 -3.98
C LEU A 57 1.72 -3.16 -2.66
N ARG A 58 0.51 -2.81 -2.20
CA ARG A 58 -0.08 -3.38 -0.98
C ARG A 58 -0.34 -4.88 -1.11
N GLU A 59 -0.80 -5.33 -2.26
CA GLU A 59 -1.02 -6.75 -2.54
C GLU A 59 0.30 -7.54 -2.52
N LYS A 60 1.37 -7.01 -3.15
CA LYS A 60 2.71 -7.60 -3.09
C LYS A 60 3.22 -7.71 -1.64
N LEU A 61 3.17 -6.61 -0.89
CA LEU A 61 3.61 -6.60 0.52
C LEU A 61 2.80 -7.56 1.40
N ASN A 62 1.52 -7.76 1.11
CA ASN A 62 0.70 -8.71 1.86
C ASN A 62 1.02 -10.16 1.50
N ALA A 63 1.28 -10.47 0.22
CA ALA A 63 1.71 -11.80 -0.19
C ALA A 63 3.03 -12.21 0.50
N ASP A 64 3.96 -11.27 0.64
CA ASP A 64 5.26 -11.53 1.27
C ASP A 64 5.17 -11.78 2.79
N LYS A 65 4.12 -11.27 3.46
CA LYS A 65 3.98 -11.40 4.93
C LYS A 65 3.75 -12.84 5.38
N ASP A 66 2.95 -13.60 4.65
CA ASP A 66 2.66 -14.98 5.04
C ASP A 66 3.89 -15.88 4.89
N VAL A 67 4.62 -15.73 3.78
CA VAL A 67 5.88 -16.46 3.56
C VAL A 67 6.93 -16.04 4.60
N SER A 68 7.08 -14.75 4.86
CA SER A 68 8.03 -14.25 5.86
C SER A 68 7.72 -14.74 7.26
N ARG A 69 6.43 -14.80 7.64
CA ARG A 69 5.99 -15.36 8.92
C ARG A 69 6.34 -16.84 9.05
N GLN A 70 6.01 -17.66 8.04
CA GLN A 70 6.30 -19.08 8.06
C GLN A 70 7.82 -19.36 8.12
N LEU A 71 8.61 -18.61 7.34
CA LEU A 71 10.08 -18.71 7.40
C LEU A 71 10.62 -18.32 8.77
N HIS A 72 10.07 -17.28 9.39
CA HIS A 72 10.48 -16.86 10.73
C HIS A 72 10.16 -17.93 11.79
N GLU A 73 8.96 -18.50 11.76
CA GLU A 73 8.56 -19.59 12.66
C GLU A 73 9.48 -20.81 12.50
N MET A 74 9.77 -21.22 11.26
CA MET A 74 10.70 -22.31 10.98
C MET A 74 12.12 -22.00 11.46
N TRP A 75 12.60 -20.76 11.27
CA TRP A 75 13.91 -20.31 11.76
C TRP A 75 14.01 -20.39 13.29
N GLN A 76 12.98 -19.94 14.00
CA GLN A 76 12.93 -20.02 15.47
C GLN A 76 12.95 -21.46 15.94
N LEU A 77 12.11 -22.33 15.34
CA LEU A 77 12.02 -23.73 15.72
C LEU A 77 13.35 -24.47 15.49
N THR A 78 13.96 -24.29 14.33
CA THR A 78 15.27 -24.92 14.02
C THR A 78 16.37 -24.39 14.94
N GLY A 79 16.40 -23.08 15.22
CA GLY A 79 17.32 -22.49 16.19
C GLY A 79 17.18 -23.06 17.60
N GLN A 80 15.94 -23.28 18.05
CA GLN A 80 15.66 -23.93 19.34
C GLN A 80 16.13 -25.38 19.38
N MET A 81 15.88 -26.15 18.32
CA MET A 81 16.34 -27.54 18.20
C MET A 81 17.87 -27.64 18.23
N VAL A 82 18.56 -26.81 17.44
CA VAL A 82 20.03 -26.78 17.43
C VAL A 82 20.57 -26.41 18.81
N THR A 83 19.97 -25.40 19.45
CA THR A 83 20.34 -24.98 20.81
C THR A 83 20.17 -26.12 21.82
N ALA A 84 19.04 -26.83 21.77
CA ALA A 84 18.77 -27.97 22.64
C ALA A 84 19.80 -29.10 22.43
N VAL A 85 20.10 -29.45 21.18
CA VAL A 85 21.10 -30.47 20.84
C VAL A 85 22.49 -30.08 21.37
N LEU A 86 22.91 -28.82 21.19
CA LEU A 86 24.20 -28.34 21.67
C LEU A 86 24.29 -28.40 23.20
N LEU A 87 23.25 -27.94 23.90
CA LEU A 87 23.18 -28.01 25.36
C LEU A 87 23.25 -29.45 25.87
N LEU A 88 22.47 -30.38 25.28
CA LEU A 88 22.49 -31.80 25.64
C LEU A 88 23.86 -32.46 25.42
N ASN A 89 24.65 -31.96 24.45
CA ASN A 89 26.01 -32.41 24.20
C ASN A 89 27.07 -31.69 25.05
N GLY A 90 26.64 -30.89 26.03
CA GLY A 90 27.53 -30.19 26.96
C GLY A 90 28.21 -28.97 26.34
N TYR A 91 27.61 -28.35 25.34
CA TYR A 91 28.05 -27.04 24.83
C TYR A 91 27.28 -25.92 25.52
N HIS A 92 27.90 -24.75 25.63
CA HIS A 92 27.29 -23.51 26.12
C HIS A 92 27.79 -22.33 25.28
N THR A 93 27.08 -21.22 25.35
CA THR A 93 27.48 -19.97 24.70
C THR A 93 28.41 -19.17 25.61
N HIS A 94 29.64 -18.90 25.15
CA HIS A 94 30.60 -18.00 25.80
C HIS A 94 30.96 -16.88 24.83
N LYS A 95 30.63 -15.63 25.20
CA LYS A 95 30.80 -14.42 24.35
C LYS A 95 30.19 -14.59 22.94
N GLY A 96 29.01 -15.21 22.86
CA GLY A 96 28.29 -15.44 21.59
C GLY A 96 28.81 -16.61 20.76
N GLN A 97 29.82 -17.36 21.23
CA GLN A 97 30.33 -18.55 20.54
C GLN A 97 30.01 -19.82 21.34
N TRP A 98 29.64 -20.89 20.66
CA TRP A 98 29.45 -22.20 21.27
C TRP A 98 30.77 -22.85 21.67
N ARG A 99 30.89 -23.27 22.94
CA ARG A 99 32.06 -23.98 23.48
C ARG A 99 31.63 -25.15 24.35
N LYS A 100 32.40 -26.24 24.28
CA LYS A 100 32.17 -27.42 25.12
C LYS A 100 32.57 -27.13 26.57
N TRP A 101 31.78 -27.61 27.53
CA TRP A 101 32.19 -27.64 28.92
C TRP A 101 33.44 -28.50 29.06
N GLN A 102 34.48 -27.94 29.66
CA GLN A 102 35.61 -28.72 30.12
C GLN A 102 35.26 -29.25 31.51
N LYS A 103 35.37 -30.57 31.70
CA LYS A 103 35.35 -31.14 33.04
C LYS A 103 36.65 -30.70 33.73
N SER A 104 36.52 -29.99 34.85
CA SER A 104 37.63 -29.81 35.80
C SER A 104 37.88 -31.10 36.58
#